data_AF-A0A9E0KXF5-F1
#
_entry.id   AF-A0A9E0KXF5-F1
#
_cell.length_a   1.000
_cell.length_b   1.000
_cell.length_c   1.000
_cell.angle_alpha   90.00
_cell.angle_beta   90.00
_cell.angle_gamma   90.00
#
_symmetry.space_group_name_H-M   'P 1'
#
loop_
_entity.id
_entity.type
_entity.pdbx_description
1 polymer ?
#
loop_
_entity_poly.entity_id
_entity_poly.type
_entity_poly.pdbx_seq_one_letter_code
_entity_poly.pdbx_strand_id
1 'polypeptide(L)'
;MARWLLVFLLLGGLFAWQQEDALRMAWRKAQPDYQPPQVILFATSWCGYCRQMREFFAAEKIIYTELNVETSAKAKKWHQQLGGSGVPVTLIGETVVHGYSPERVRTALASQ
;
A
#
# COMPACT_ATOMS: atom_id res chain seq x y z
N MET A 1 11.96 21.29 41.98
CA MET A 1 10.83 21.52 41.03
C MET A 1 11.29 21.70 39.58
N ALA A 2 12.49 22.25 39.31
CA ALA A 2 13.03 22.43 37.96
C ALA A 2 13.39 21.14 37.19
N ARG A 3 13.47 19.98 37.85
CA ARG A 3 13.88 18.70 37.24
C ARG A 3 12.82 18.08 36.31
N TRP A 4 11.56 18.47 36.45
CA TRP A 4 10.46 18.02 35.57
C TRP A 4 10.24 18.94 34.36
N LEU A 5 10.66 20.21 34.41
CA LEU A 5 10.54 21.15 33.28
C LEU A 5 11.38 20.70 32.07
N LEU A 6 12.57 20.17 32.31
CA LEU A 6 13.43 19.60 31.26
C LEU A 6 12.80 18.36 30.63
N VAL A 7 12.10 17.53 31.42
CA VAL A 7 11.41 16.33 30.92
C VAL A 7 10.21 16.71 30.05
N PHE A 8 9.41 17.71 30.45
CA PHE A 8 8.28 18.19 29.64
C PHE A 8 8.72 18.91 28.35
N LEU A 9 9.82 19.67 28.38
CA LEU A 9 10.38 20.29 27.17
C LEU A 9 10.95 19.24 26.19
N LEU A 10 11.61 18.20 26.71
CA LEU A 10 12.11 17.09 25.88
C LEU A 10 10.97 16.22 25.32
N LEU A 11 9.92 15.95 26.11
CA LEU A 11 8.75 15.20 25.65
C LEU A 11 7.87 16.00 24.67
N GLY A 12 7.72 17.31 24.88
CA GLY A 12 7.02 18.21 23.94
C GLY A 12 7.72 18.34 22.60
N GLY A 13 9.07 18.35 22.61
CA GLY A 13 9.89 18.28 21.41
C GLY A 13 9.65 17.01 20.59
N LEU A 14 9.57 15.83 21.22
CA LEU A 14 9.30 14.56 20.53
C LEU A 14 7.86 14.45 19.99
N PHE A 15 6.88 14.99 20.72
CA PHE A 15 5.47 14.96 20.30
C PHE A 15 5.19 15.87 19.09
N ALA A 16 5.97 16.94 18.94
CA ALA A 16 5.88 17.86 17.81
C ALA A 16 6.34 17.23 16.47
N TRP A 17 7.30 16.30 16.48
CA TRP A 17 7.79 15.66 15.26
C TRP A 17 6.79 14.66 14.66
N GLN A 18 5.99 13.98 15.50
CA GLN A 18 5.04 12.96 15.03
C GLN A 18 3.79 13.54 14.34
N GLN A 19 3.44 14.80 14.63
CA GLN A 19 2.28 15.47 14.04
C GLN A 19 2.55 16.13 12.68
N GLU A 20 3.81 16.40 12.33
CA GLU A 20 4.13 17.03 11.04
C GLU A 20 3.82 16.13 9.83
N ASP A 21 3.90 14.81 10.00
CA ASP A 21 3.76 13.86 8.89
C ASP A 21 2.33 13.80 8.34
N ALA A 22 1.31 13.82 9.20
CA ALA A 22 -0.08 13.76 8.75
C ALA A 22 -0.48 15.01 7.96
N LEU A 23 -0.02 16.19 8.40
CA LEU A 23 -0.25 17.44 7.70
C LEU A 23 0.51 17.47 6.36
N ARG A 24 1.80 17.08 6.33
CA ARG A 24 2.57 16.98 5.07
C ARG A 24 1.89 16.07 4.06
N MET A 25 1.39 14.90 4.48
CA MET A 25 0.68 13.96 3.61
C MET A 25 -0.65 14.53 3.11
N ALA A 26 -1.42 15.19 3.98
CA ALA A 26 -2.66 15.83 3.59
C ALA A 26 -2.43 16.97 2.57
N TRP A 27 -1.41 17.80 2.79
CA TRP A 27 -1.01 18.84 1.83
C TRP A 27 -0.57 18.25 0.50
N ARG A 28 0.27 17.20 0.50
CA ARG A 28 0.68 16.51 -0.73
C ARG A 28 -0.50 15.96 -1.50
N LYS A 29 -1.46 15.31 -0.83
CA LYS A 29 -2.69 14.81 -1.46
C LYS A 29 -3.58 15.92 -2.05
N ALA A 30 -3.49 17.13 -1.52
CA ALA A 30 -4.24 18.29 -2.01
C ALA A 30 -3.58 19.00 -3.20
N GLN A 31 -2.33 18.67 -3.55
CA GLN A 31 -1.63 19.28 -4.67
C GLN A 31 -2.23 18.85 -6.02
N PRO A 32 -2.26 19.74 -7.05
CA PRO A 32 -2.87 19.45 -8.35
C PRO A 32 -2.21 18.30 -9.12
N ASP A 33 -0.93 18.03 -8.84
CA ASP A 33 -0.10 17.01 -9.49
C ASP A 33 -0.07 15.69 -8.71
N TYR A 34 -0.75 15.58 -7.57
CA TYR A 34 -0.81 14.33 -6.82
C TYR A 34 -1.48 13.23 -7.63
N GLN A 35 -0.71 12.20 -7.98
CA GLN A 35 -1.22 10.97 -8.59
C GLN A 35 -1.19 9.85 -7.55
N PRO A 36 -2.33 9.17 -7.29
CA PRO A 36 -2.32 8.01 -6.44
C PRO A 36 -1.44 6.91 -7.06
N PRO A 37 -0.78 6.09 -6.23
CA PRO A 37 0.05 5.00 -6.72
C PRO A 37 -0.77 4.03 -7.56
N GLN A 38 -0.19 3.55 -8.67
CA GLN A 38 -0.83 2.52 -9.48
C GLN A 38 -0.91 1.20 -8.70
N VAL A 39 -2.09 0.58 -8.66
CA VAL A 39 -2.30 -0.74 -8.05
C VAL A 39 -2.67 -1.75 -9.14
N ILE A 40 -1.89 -2.82 -9.26
CA ILE A 40 -2.15 -3.92 -10.20
C ILE A 40 -2.22 -5.24 -9.43
N LEU A 41 -3.34 -5.95 -9.56
CA LEU A 41 -3.53 -7.28 -8.98
C LEU A 41 -3.33 -8.36 -10.04
N PHE A 42 -2.31 -9.19 -9.87
CA PHE A 42 -2.12 -10.43 -10.63
C PHE A 42 -2.85 -11.57 -9.92
N ALA A 43 -3.85 -12.15 -10.58
CA ALA A 43 -4.77 -13.11 -9.98
C ALA A 43 -5.19 -14.22 -10.96
N THR A 44 -6.01 -15.15 -10.46
CA THR A 44 -6.81 -16.09 -11.27
C THR A 44 -8.28 -16.04 -10.83
N SER A 45 -9.18 -16.52 -11.69
CA SER A 45 -10.64 -16.45 -11.44
C SER A 45 -11.10 -17.40 -10.32
N TRP A 46 -10.43 -18.55 -10.18
CA TRP A 46 -10.83 -19.61 -9.24
C TRP A 46 -10.16 -19.50 -7.86
N CYS A 47 -9.10 -18.71 -7.71
CA CYS A 47 -8.32 -18.65 -6.47
C CYS A 47 -9.08 -17.95 -5.33
N GLY A 48 -9.26 -18.65 -4.21
CA GLY A 48 -9.91 -18.13 -3.01
C GLY A 48 -9.19 -16.94 -2.37
N TYR A 49 -7.86 -16.94 -2.32
CA TYR A 49 -7.08 -15.80 -1.80
C TYR A 49 -7.14 -14.59 -2.72
N CYS A 50 -7.26 -14.80 -4.04
CA CYS A 50 -7.52 -13.70 -4.97
C CYS A 50 -8.89 -13.09 -4.70
N ARG A 51 -9.92 -13.90 -4.42
CA ARG A 51 -11.25 -13.41 -4.02
C ARG A 51 -11.18 -12.55 -2.75
N GLN A 52 -10.51 -13.04 -1.70
CA GLN A 52 -10.31 -12.27 -0.47
C GLN A 52 -9.59 -10.94 -0.72
N MET A 53 -8.61 -10.92 -1.62
CA MET A 53 -7.92 -9.67 -1.99
C MET A 53 -8.85 -8.68 -2.70
N ARG A 54 -9.72 -9.16 -3.61
CA ARG A 54 -10.72 -8.31 -4.28
C ARG A 54 -11.72 -7.72 -3.29
N GLU A 55 -12.21 -8.54 -2.35
CA GLU A 55 -13.12 -8.11 -1.28
C GLU A 55 -12.47 -7.05 -0.40
N PHE A 56 -11.21 -7.25 -0.02
CA PHE A 56 -10.43 -6.25 0.70
C PHE A 56 -10.28 -4.94 -0.08
N PHE A 57 -9.91 -5.00 -1.36
CA PHE A 57 -9.79 -3.80 -2.20
C PHE A 57 -11.12 -3.07 -2.36
N ALA A 58 -12.22 -3.79 -2.49
CA ALA A 58 -13.56 -3.21 -2.53
C ALA A 58 -13.93 -2.52 -1.20
N ALA A 59 -13.67 -3.17 -0.06
CA ALA A 59 -13.94 -2.61 1.26
C ALA A 59 -13.15 -1.32 1.53
N GLU A 60 -11.88 -1.28 1.12
CA GLU A 60 -11.00 -0.12 1.27
C GLU A 60 -11.14 0.93 0.15
N LYS A 61 -12.03 0.67 -0.83
CA LYS A 61 -12.20 1.53 -2.03
C LYS A 61 -10.89 1.77 -2.78
N ILE A 62 -10.02 0.76 -2.81
CA ILE A 62 -8.76 0.79 -3.57
C ILE A 62 -9.12 0.61 -5.05
N ILE A 63 -8.71 1.57 -5.88
CA ILE A 63 -8.82 1.46 -7.33
C ILE A 63 -7.62 0.66 -7.83
N TYR A 64 -7.87 -0.39 -8.61
CA TYR A 64 -6.83 -1.27 -9.13
C TYR A 64 -7.19 -1.84 -10.51
N THR A 65 -6.16 -2.25 -11.24
CA THR A 65 -6.30 -3.08 -12.44
C THR A 65 -6.08 -4.53 -12.09
N GLU A 66 -7.01 -5.41 -12.44
CA GLU A 66 -6.81 -6.85 -12.31
C GLU A 66 -6.30 -7.46 -13.62
N LEU A 67 -5.25 -8.27 -13.52
CA LEU A 67 -4.68 -9.03 -14.62
C LEU A 67 -4.73 -10.52 -14.30
N ASN A 68 -5.49 -11.28 -15.08
CA ASN A 68 -5.54 -12.73 -14.95
C ASN A 68 -4.31 -13.36 -15.63
N VAL A 69 -3.50 -14.09 -14.85
CA VAL A 69 -2.24 -14.69 -15.32
C VAL A 69 -2.44 -15.98 -16.13
N GLU A 70 -3.63 -16.58 -16.12
CA GLU A 70 -3.96 -17.77 -16.91
C GLU A 70 -4.48 -17.42 -18.30
N THR A 71 -5.17 -16.28 -18.44
CA THR A 71 -5.80 -15.88 -19.71
C THR A 71 -4.99 -14.85 -20.49
N SER A 72 -3.92 -14.27 -19.90
CA SER A 72 -3.06 -13.28 -20.54
C SER A 72 -1.58 -13.65 -20.43
N ALA A 73 -0.97 -13.96 -21.57
CA ALA A 73 0.47 -14.25 -21.65
C ALA A 73 1.33 -13.06 -21.18
N LYS A 74 0.86 -11.82 -21.45
CA LYS A 74 1.52 -10.60 -20.98
C LYS A 74 1.46 -10.50 -19.45
N ALA A 75 0.28 -10.73 -18.87
CA ALA A 75 0.11 -10.73 -17.41
C ALA A 75 0.98 -11.80 -16.74
N LYS A 76 1.02 -13.00 -17.31
CA LYS A 76 1.88 -14.09 -16.85
C LYS A 76 3.36 -13.71 -16.86
N LYS A 77 3.85 -13.10 -17.95
CA LYS A 77 5.25 -12.65 -18.06
C LYS A 77 5.58 -11.58 -17.02
N TRP A 78 4.71 -10.58 -16.85
CA TRP A 78 4.89 -9.53 -15.86
C TRP A 78 4.89 -10.10 -14.43
N HIS A 79 3.93 -10.98 -14.13
CA HIS A 79 3.89 -11.69 -12.85
C HIS A 79 5.19 -12.45 -12.54
N GLN A 80 5.76 -13.15 -13.52
CA GLN A 80 7.05 -13.82 -13.39
C GLN A 80 8.21 -12.85 -13.15
N GLN A 81 8.23 -11.71 -13.85
CA GLN A 81 9.25 -10.66 -13.67
C GLN A 81 9.22 -10.04 -12.26
N LEU A 82 8.04 -10.02 -11.62
CA LEU A 82 7.87 -9.61 -10.24
C LEU A 82 8.21 -10.72 -9.22
N GLY A 83 8.79 -11.84 -9.66
CA GLY A 83 9.10 -12.98 -8.79
C GLY A 83 7.87 -13.77 -8.35
N GLY A 84 6.75 -13.65 -9.06
CA GLY A 84 5.51 -14.34 -8.73
C GLY A 84 5.61 -15.86 -8.94
N SER A 85 5.57 -16.63 -7.85
CA SER A 85 5.46 -18.10 -7.86
C SER A 85 4.04 -18.62 -7.61
N GLY A 86 3.11 -17.74 -7.24
CA GLY A 86 1.71 -18.04 -6.98
C GLY A 86 0.85 -16.78 -7.08
N VAL A 87 -0.44 -16.90 -6.76
CA VAL A 87 -1.40 -15.78 -6.77
C VAL A 87 -2.12 -15.67 -5.42
N PRO A 88 -2.57 -14.46 -5.01
CA PRO A 88 -2.42 -13.18 -5.69
C PRO A 88 -1.00 -12.59 -5.57
N VAL A 89 -0.61 -11.72 -6.49
CA VAL A 89 0.53 -10.79 -6.34
C VAL A 89 0.02 -9.39 -6.66
N THR A 90 0.35 -8.40 -5.83
CA THR A 90 -0.05 -7.01 -6.07
C THR A 90 1.18 -6.13 -6.25
N LEU A 91 1.21 -5.35 -7.33
CA LEU A 91 2.17 -4.27 -7.53
C LEU A 91 1.51 -2.95 -7.11
N ILE A 92 2.15 -2.19 -6.23
CA ILE A 92 1.70 -0.90 -5.71
C ILE A 92 2.82 0.11 -5.95
N GLY A 93 2.70 0.92 -7.00
CA GLY A 93 3.82 1.71 -7.55
C GLY A 93 5.01 0.78 -7.84
N GLU A 94 6.08 0.89 -7.04
CA GLU A 94 7.28 0.05 -7.17
C GLU A 94 7.32 -1.13 -6.18
N THR A 95 6.37 -1.19 -5.24
CA THR A 95 6.35 -2.20 -4.18
C THR A 95 5.57 -3.44 -4.59
N VAL A 96 6.17 -4.63 -4.43
CA VAL A 96 5.54 -5.93 -4.72
C VAL A 96 5.07 -6.61 -3.44
N VAL A 97 3.81 -7.05 -3.43
CA VAL A 97 3.16 -7.74 -2.31
C VAL A 97 2.74 -9.15 -2.76
N HIS A 98 3.38 -10.18 -2.23
CA HIS A 98 3.07 -11.59 -2.55
C HIS A 98 2.00 -12.20 -1.63
N GLY A 99 0.98 -12.82 -2.20
CA GLY A 99 -0.12 -13.46 -1.46
C GLY A 99 -1.13 -12.46 -0.90
N TYR A 100 -2.15 -12.99 -0.22
CA TYR A 100 -3.15 -12.16 0.46
C TYR A 100 -2.57 -11.59 1.77
N SER A 101 -2.27 -10.30 1.78
CA SER A 101 -1.71 -9.59 2.94
C SER A 101 -2.23 -8.16 3.01
N PRO A 102 -3.43 -7.94 3.60
CA PRO A 102 -4.04 -6.62 3.74
C PRO A 102 -3.16 -5.59 4.44
N GLU A 103 -2.44 -6.01 5.50
CA GLU A 103 -1.53 -5.15 6.24
C GLU A 103 -0.41 -4.63 5.34
N ARG A 104 0.31 -5.52 4.64
CA ARG A 104 1.37 -5.08 3.74
C ARG A 104 0.87 -4.23 2.59
N VAL A 105 -0.37 -4.43 2.13
CA VAL A 105 -0.98 -3.53 1.15
C VAL A 105 -1.20 -2.13 1.74
N ARG A 106 -1.74 -2.03 2.97
CA ARG A 106 -1.90 -0.72 3.63
C ARG A 106 -0.56 -0.03 3.81
N THR A 107 0.44 -0.76 4.29
CA THR A 107 1.80 -0.25 4.49
C THR A 107 2.38 0.23 3.17
N ALA A 108 2.30 -0.60 2.12
CA ALA A 108 2.78 -0.23 0.79
C ALA A 108 2.05 0.99 0.21
N LEU A 109 0.74 1.17 0.45
CA LEU A 109 -0.01 2.36 0.02
C LEU A 109 0.37 3.63 0.81
N ALA A 110 0.73 3.48 2.07
CA ALA A 110 1.12 4.60 2.94
C ALA A 110 2.55 5.10 2.64
N SER A 111 3.40 4.25 2.08
CA SER A 111 4.80 4.56 1.75
C SER A 111 5.02 5.22 0.37
N GLN A 112 3.94 5.47 -0.39
CA GLN A 112 3.98 6.10 -1.71
C GLN A 112 3.97 7.62 -1.61
#